data_AF-A0A538KJH4-F1
#
_entry.id   AF-A0A538KJH4-F1
#
_cell.length_a   1.000
_cell.length_b   1.000
_cell.length_c   1.000
_cell.angle_alpha   90.00
_cell.angle_beta   90.00
_cell.angle_gamma   90.00
#
_symmetry.space_group_name_H-M   'P 1'
#
loop_
_entity.id
_entity.type
_entity.pdbx_description
1 polymer ?
#
loop_
_entity_poly.entity_id
_entity_poly.type
_entity_poly.pdbx_seq_one_letter_code
_entity_poly.pdbx_strand_id
1 'polypeptide(L)'
;MPRAKSGFVPTTVRLSDVPGVPPPDPTVTSPSAANGNASANTSSDSPKEKRFTGSPFPSGLRPLYPNRSTSFPMNTSRKQAAAGVTVEAVIFRQFVDDDLGCASYLVGDEETHEAVVVDPAYAIEQYLAAAGQEGVRIVRTLETHTHADHVSGHGRLALEHGIPVSIHPTAEAAYEHDPLEDGQEIVLGNVALRVLHTPGHRPEHCCFAVIDRTRAEEPWLVLTGDSLFVGDSARPDLAVEAVDGARELYESLQRLLELPDGVEVFPGHVAGSLCGASMSSKASTTIGFERRFNPMLTVGGEDEFVSESALTRSPRPPNLERIVELNRGPFLGAPKPLEERGALEPPILDVRPAELFGAGHALGAINVPLERKGFATRAAFVLLEDERPLILAASREQAEDAGRRLRAVGFGELSGYVLHGPETETLPAVEVDELERLLAEDAVEVIDVRELHERDDGFIPGSRNIPYRLVREYGDELREGRPVVTICESGARAAVAASVLAASGVDARPVLHGGMRAWEARGGSTVGFRRCGT
;
A
#
# COMPACT_ATOMS: atom_id res chain seq x y z
N MET A 1 51.85 4.18 -21.92
CA MET A 1 52.28 5.50 -21.39
C MET A 1 51.58 6.60 -22.18
N PRO A 2 51.11 7.72 -21.58
CA PRO A 2 50.54 7.92 -20.24
C PRO A 2 49.09 8.49 -20.29
N ARG A 3 48.16 7.97 -19.47
CA ARG A 3 47.49 8.63 -18.32
C ARG A 3 47.27 10.16 -18.43
N ALA A 4 46.01 10.56 -18.58
CA ALA A 4 45.51 11.87 -18.16
C ALA A 4 44.56 11.68 -16.96
N LYS A 5 44.93 12.24 -15.81
CA LYS A 5 44.06 12.41 -14.64
C LYS A 5 43.27 13.72 -14.86
N SER A 6 41.95 13.68 -14.75
CA SER A 6 41.18 14.89 -14.42
C SER A 6 40.52 14.64 -13.07
N GLY A 7 40.83 15.52 -12.11
CA GLY A 7 40.18 15.52 -10.80
C GLY A 7 38.86 16.22 -10.93
N PHE A 8 37.79 15.54 -10.54
CA PHE A 8 36.48 16.13 -10.35
C PHE A 8 36.40 16.61 -8.89
N VAL A 9 36.09 17.89 -8.70
CA VAL A 9 35.85 18.49 -7.38
C VAL A 9 34.33 18.52 -7.21
N PRO A 10 33.76 18.00 -6.12
CA PRO A 10 32.31 18.05 -5.91
C PRO A 10 31.90 19.52 -5.72
N THR A 11 31.00 19.99 -6.58
CA THR A 11 30.51 21.37 -6.55
C THR A 11 29.21 21.41 -5.77
N THR A 12 29.19 22.15 -4.67
CA THR A 12 27.97 22.47 -3.92
C THR A 12 27.15 23.46 -4.75
N VAL A 13 26.02 23.05 -5.29
CA VAL A 13 25.12 23.96 -6.02
C VAL A 13 24.21 24.66 -5.01
N ARG A 14 24.30 25.99 -4.91
CA ARG A 14 23.33 26.83 -4.17
C ARG A 14 22.31 27.40 -5.15
N LEU A 15 21.03 27.27 -4.81
CA LEU A 15 19.86 27.61 -5.64
C LEU A 15 19.57 29.12 -5.84
N SER A 16 20.56 30.01 -5.74
CA SER A 16 20.32 31.48 -5.73
C SER A 16 20.78 32.29 -6.95
N ASP A 17 21.31 31.67 -8.01
CA ASP A 17 21.92 32.42 -9.13
C ASP A 17 21.19 32.29 -10.49
N VAL A 18 19.87 32.56 -10.54
CA VAL A 18 19.14 32.76 -11.81
C VAL A 18 18.35 34.08 -11.77
N PRO A 19 18.68 35.08 -12.61
CA PRO A 19 17.97 36.36 -12.61
C PRO A 19 16.78 36.41 -13.59
N GLY A 20 15.63 36.88 -13.08
CA GLY A 20 14.73 37.75 -13.84
C GLY A 20 13.32 37.24 -14.17
N VAL A 21 12.35 37.47 -13.27
CA VAL A 21 10.91 37.66 -13.59
C VAL A 21 10.32 38.67 -12.58
N PRO A 22 9.58 39.72 -12.99
CA PRO A 22 8.98 40.69 -12.07
C PRO A 22 7.66 40.19 -11.45
N PRO A 23 7.24 40.70 -10.27
CA PRO A 23 6.04 40.23 -9.59
C PRO A 23 4.75 40.83 -10.19
N PRO A 24 3.59 40.14 -10.08
CA PRO A 24 2.30 40.71 -10.46
C PRO A 24 1.66 41.60 -9.38
N ASP A 25 0.91 42.58 -9.86
CA ASP A 25 0.21 43.68 -9.18
C ASP A 25 -0.98 43.22 -8.30
N PRO A 26 -1.24 43.78 -7.09
CA PRO A 26 -2.25 43.26 -6.18
C PRO A 26 -3.55 44.06 -6.30
N THR A 27 -4.53 43.58 -7.07
CA THR A 27 -5.93 43.97 -6.87
C THR A 27 -6.87 42.83 -7.29
N VAL A 28 -7.61 42.25 -6.34
CA VAL A 28 -9.08 42.17 -6.35
C VAL A 28 -9.54 41.63 -4.99
N THR A 29 -10.45 42.40 -4.41
CA THR A 29 -11.10 42.32 -3.11
C THR A 29 -12.13 41.19 -2.99
N SER A 30 -12.18 40.58 -1.82
CA SER A 30 -13.28 39.77 -1.29
C SER A 30 -14.54 40.61 -0.96
N PRO A 31 -15.73 39.98 -0.87
CA PRO A 31 -16.79 40.50 -0.03
C PRO A 31 -17.08 39.59 1.17
N SER A 32 -17.00 40.25 2.32
CA SER A 32 -17.53 39.88 3.63
C SER A 32 -19.06 39.70 3.62
N ALA A 33 -19.57 38.78 4.44
CA ALA A 33 -20.86 38.94 5.10
C ALA A 33 -20.80 38.34 6.51
N ALA A 34 -21.03 39.18 7.51
CA ALA A 34 -21.05 38.87 8.92
C ALA A 34 -22.49 38.78 9.46
N ASN A 35 -22.62 37.94 10.49
CA ASN A 35 -23.47 38.06 11.67
C ASN A 35 -24.99 37.93 11.61
N GLY A 36 -25.48 37.03 12.47
CA GLY A 36 -26.85 37.00 12.99
C GLY A 36 -26.98 36.02 14.15
N ASN A 37 -26.57 36.44 15.35
CA ASN A 37 -26.69 35.70 16.60
C ASN A 37 -28.10 35.93 17.20
N ALA A 38 -28.82 34.89 17.64
CA ALA A 38 -29.95 35.03 18.55
C ALA A 38 -30.13 33.78 19.40
N SER A 39 -29.97 33.96 20.71
CA SER A 39 -30.19 33.00 21.79
C SER A 39 -31.64 33.00 22.26
N ALA A 40 -32.18 31.82 22.61
CA ALA A 40 -33.32 31.69 23.50
C ALA A 40 -33.29 30.34 24.24
N ASN A 41 -33.16 30.42 25.56
CA ASN A 41 -33.40 29.35 26.52
C ASN A 41 -34.89 28.98 26.55
N THR A 42 -35.22 27.70 26.53
CA THR A 42 -36.35 27.15 27.31
C THR A 42 -36.08 25.70 27.72
N SER A 43 -36.16 25.47 29.02
CA SER A 43 -36.21 24.21 29.74
C SER A 43 -37.37 23.29 29.33
N SER A 44 -37.15 21.97 29.38
CA SER A 44 -37.82 21.03 30.31
C SER A 44 -38.12 19.66 29.68
N ASP A 45 -37.90 18.64 30.52
CA ASP A 45 -38.49 17.30 30.55
C ASP A 45 -37.95 16.18 29.68
N SER A 46 -37.34 15.24 30.41
CA SER A 46 -36.96 13.87 30.07
C SER A 46 -38.04 12.89 30.56
N PRO A 47 -38.18 11.70 29.93
CA PRO A 47 -38.80 10.56 30.59
C PRO A 47 -37.85 9.38 30.78
N LYS A 48 -37.42 9.24 32.04
CA LYS A 48 -37.34 8.00 32.86
C LYS A 48 -37.13 6.65 32.15
N GLU A 49 -35.91 6.13 32.27
CA GLU A 49 -35.60 4.71 32.16
C GLU A 49 -36.06 3.90 33.39
N LYS A 50 -36.50 2.67 33.13
CA LYS A 50 -37.02 1.71 34.10
C LYS A 50 -35.91 1.02 34.87
N ARG A 51 -36.05 0.99 36.20
CA ARG A 51 -35.30 0.13 37.13
C ARG A 51 -35.74 -1.34 36.97
N PHE A 52 -34.77 -2.25 36.98
CA PHE A 52 -34.94 -3.64 37.40
C PHE A 52 -34.01 -3.96 38.57
N THR A 53 -34.50 -4.82 39.46
CA THR A 53 -34.08 -5.04 40.85
C THR A 53 -33.46 -6.42 41.08
N GLY A 54 -32.46 -6.51 41.98
CA GLY A 54 -32.06 -7.68 42.80
C GLY A 54 -31.26 -8.77 42.06
N SER A 55 -30.18 -9.35 42.59
CA SER A 55 -29.94 -9.98 43.91
C SER A 55 -28.44 -10.41 44.02
N PRO A 56 -27.87 -10.76 45.20
CA PRO A 56 -26.47 -10.50 45.58
C PRO A 56 -25.56 -11.74 45.70
N PHE A 57 -24.24 -11.50 45.83
CA PHE A 57 -23.25 -12.43 46.40
C PHE A 57 -22.10 -11.63 47.10
N PRO A 58 -21.31 -12.23 48.01
CA PRO A 58 -21.11 -11.69 49.35
C PRO A 58 -19.72 -11.08 49.61
N SER A 59 -19.68 -10.36 50.72
CA SER A 59 -18.55 -9.68 51.35
C SER A 59 -17.43 -10.61 51.84
N GLY A 60 -16.19 -10.13 51.73
CA GLY A 60 -15.10 -10.57 52.62
C GLY A 60 -13.73 -9.96 52.30
N LEU A 61 -13.31 -9.01 53.16
CA LEU A 61 -11.94 -8.69 53.63
C LEU A 61 -11.42 -7.27 53.33
N ARG A 62 -11.21 -6.52 54.43
CA ARG A 62 -10.53 -5.21 54.53
C ARG A 62 -9.01 -5.39 54.67
N PRO A 63 -8.24 -4.33 54.42
CA PRO A 63 -7.25 -3.93 55.42
C PRO A 63 -7.25 -2.43 55.78
N LEU A 64 -6.65 -2.20 56.94
CA LEU A 64 -6.45 -1.00 57.74
C LEU A 64 -5.54 0.04 57.06
N TYR A 65 -5.74 1.34 57.32
CA TYR A 65 -4.78 2.27 57.98
C TYR A 65 -5.40 3.68 58.14
N PRO A 66 -5.05 4.44 59.21
CA PRO A 66 -5.73 5.67 59.58
C PRO A 66 -5.10 6.95 59.00
N ASN A 67 -5.96 7.96 58.92
CA ASN A 67 -5.74 9.32 58.45
C ASN A 67 -4.82 10.12 59.39
N ARG A 68 -3.83 10.86 58.86
CA ARG A 68 -3.23 12.03 59.53
C ARG A 68 -2.74 13.08 58.53
N SER A 69 -3.29 14.28 58.72
CA SER A 69 -2.90 15.55 58.11
C SER A 69 -1.65 16.14 58.76
N THR A 70 -0.71 16.64 57.95
CA THR A 70 0.23 17.71 58.36
C THR A 70 0.60 18.56 57.14
N SER A 71 0.29 19.85 57.21
CA SER A 71 0.70 20.93 56.31
C SER A 71 2.10 21.46 56.65
N PHE A 72 2.91 21.85 55.65
CA PHE A 72 4.02 22.84 55.76
C PHE A 72 4.50 23.27 54.34
N PRO A 73 5.23 24.39 54.18
CA PRO A 73 4.78 25.58 53.44
C PRO A 73 5.38 25.75 52.03
N MET A 74 4.81 26.70 51.28
CA MET A 74 5.34 27.22 50.01
C MET A 74 6.81 27.61 50.14
N ASN A 75 7.64 27.12 49.23
CA ASN A 75 8.95 27.67 48.97
C ASN A 75 9.02 28.12 47.51
N THR A 76 9.23 29.42 47.33
CA THR A 76 9.42 30.10 46.05
C THR A 76 10.74 29.66 45.41
N SER A 77 10.69 28.74 44.46
CA SER A 77 11.85 28.39 43.64
C SER A 77 11.98 29.36 42.47
N ARG A 78 13.07 30.13 42.48
CA ARG A 78 13.56 30.94 41.37
C ARG A 78 13.63 30.08 40.10
N LYS A 79 12.89 30.46 39.07
CA LYS A 79 13.09 29.94 37.70
C LYS A 79 14.49 30.37 37.24
N GLN A 80 15.44 29.44 37.25
CA GLN A 80 16.60 29.53 36.36
C GLN A 80 16.06 29.32 34.94
N ALA A 81 16.14 30.35 34.12
CA ALA A 81 16.00 30.20 32.69
C ALA A 81 17.21 29.40 32.19
N ALA A 82 17.05 28.09 32.07
CA ALA A 82 17.90 27.33 31.17
C ALA A 82 17.57 27.85 29.76
N ALA A 83 18.60 28.30 29.04
CA ALA A 83 18.49 28.47 27.60
C ALA A 83 18.05 27.10 27.05
N GLY A 84 16.80 27.00 26.61
CA GLY A 84 16.34 25.81 25.94
C GLY A 84 17.18 25.65 24.69
N VAL A 85 17.91 24.55 24.59
CA VAL A 85 18.33 24.06 23.27
C VAL A 85 17.01 23.77 22.57
N THR A 86 16.59 24.66 21.68
CA THR A 86 15.60 24.30 20.67
C THR A 86 16.30 23.24 19.83
N VAL A 87 15.91 21.97 20.02
CA VAL A 87 16.20 20.97 19.02
C VAL A 87 15.35 21.39 17.82
N GLU A 88 16.01 22.01 16.84
CA GLU A 88 15.41 22.32 15.54
C GLU A 88 14.95 20.99 14.96
N ALA A 89 13.65 20.85 14.67
CA ALA A 89 13.10 19.53 14.42
C ALA A 89 13.22 19.16 12.93
N VAL A 90 13.70 17.95 12.68
CA VAL A 90 13.49 17.28 11.39
C VAL A 90 12.03 16.88 11.30
N ILE A 91 11.37 17.31 10.24
CA ILE A 91 10.02 16.83 9.91
C ILE A 91 10.16 15.46 9.26
N PHE A 92 9.49 14.46 9.84
CA PHE A 92 9.37 13.13 9.27
C PHE A 92 7.93 12.65 9.39
N ARG A 93 7.30 12.38 8.25
CA ARG A 93 5.98 11.76 8.17
C ARG A 93 6.02 10.55 7.23
N GLN A 94 5.52 9.42 7.72
CA GLN A 94 5.27 8.22 6.92
C GLN A 94 3.78 8.18 6.55
N PHE A 95 3.49 7.88 5.28
CA PHE A 95 2.16 7.62 4.76
C PHE A 95 2.14 6.18 4.27
N VAL A 96 1.13 5.41 4.69
CA VAL A 96 0.96 4.02 4.29
C VAL A 96 -0.37 3.89 3.55
N ASP A 97 -0.32 3.40 2.32
CA ASP A 97 -1.50 2.96 1.59
C ASP A 97 -1.93 1.60 2.14
N ASP A 98 -3.03 1.56 2.88
CA ASP A 98 -3.55 0.35 3.49
C ASP A 98 -4.05 -0.71 2.49
N ASP A 99 -4.32 -0.32 1.25
CA ASP A 99 -4.81 -1.19 0.18
C ASP A 99 -3.66 -1.92 -0.51
N LEU A 100 -2.63 -1.19 -0.90
CA LEU A 100 -1.47 -1.70 -1.64
C LEU A 100 -0.30 -2.09 -0.74
N GLY A 101 -0.25 -1.56 0.48
CA GLY A 101 0.88 -1.71 1.39
C GLY A 101 2.09 -0.85 1.02
N CYS A 102 1.95 0.13 0.13
CA CYS A 102 3.01 1.07 -0.25
C CYS A 102 3.22 2.11 0.85
N ALA A 103 4.46 2.48 1.09
CA ALA A 103 4.85 3.51 2.04
C ALA A 103 5.61 4.63 1.32
N SER A 104 5.29 5.85 1.72
CA SER A 104 5.86 7.07 1.15
C SER A 104 6.17 8.06 2.28
N TYR A 105 7.04 9.02 2.00
CA TYR A 105 7.66 9.81 3.08
C TYR A 105 7.68 11.30 2.75
N LEU A 106 7.35 12.13 3.73
CA LEU A 106 7.65 13.56 3.71
C LEU A 106 8.79 13.81 4.71
N VAL A 107 9.90 14.32 4.21
CA VAL A 107 11.10 14.64 4.99
C VAL A 107 11.43 16.11 4.80
N GLY A 108 11.54 16.88 5.88
CA GLY A 108 11.73 18.32 5.78
C GLY A 108 12.51 18.94 6.92
N ASP A 109 12.94 20.17 6.69
CA ASP A 109 13.68 21.01 7.62
C ASP A 109 12.77 22.16 8.09
N GLU A 110 12.55 22.26 9.40
CA GLU A 110 11.70 23.30 9.98
C GLU A 110 12.26 24.71 9.81
N GLU A 111 13.59 24.88 9.72
CA GLU A 111 14.23 26.19 9.66
C GLU A 111 14.11 26.81 8.27
N THR A 112 14.38 26.01 7.22
CA THR A 112 14.28 26.48 5.83
C THR A 112 12.86 26.45 5.30
N HIS A 113 11.96 25.72 5.99
CA HIS A 113 10.61 25.41 5.52
C HIS A 113 10.60 24.63 4.19
N GLU A 114 11.61 23.81 3.94
CA GLU A 114 11.72 22.98 2.74
C GLU A 114 11.56 21.49 3.07
N ALA A 115 10.86 20.77 2.19
CA ALA A 115 10.66 19.34 2.31
C ALA A 115 10.81 18.62 0.97
N VAL A 116 11.17 17.34 1.01
CA VAL A 116 11.04 16.41 -0.11
C VAL A 116 9.94 15.40 0.17
N VAL A 117 9.32 14.91 -0.91
CA VAL A 117 8.49 13.70 -0.86
C VAL A 117 9.22 12.55 -1.54
N VAL A 118 9.22 11.38 -0.92
CA VAL A 118 9.85 10.16 -1.42
C VAL A 118 8.76 9.15 -1.75
N ASP A 119 8.80 8.60 -2.96
CA ASP A 119 7.86 7.61 -3.52
C ASP A 119 6.37 8.01 -3.38
N PRO A 120 5.96 9.20 -3.87
CA PRO A 120 4.59 9.66 -3.71
C PRO A 120 3.59 8.72 -4.41
N ALA A 121 2.50 8.36 -3.73
CA ALA A 121 1.33 7.75 -4.35
C ALA A 121 0.66 8.72 -5.34
N TYR A 122 -0.06 8.18 -6.33
CA TYR A 122 -0.80 8.98 -7.31
C TYR A 122 -1.79 9.99 -6.69
N ALA A 123 -2.36 9.68 -5.53
CA ALA A 123 -3.17 10.61 -4.74
C ALA A 123 -2.28 11.53 -3.89
N ILE A 124 -1.85 12.66 -4.49
CA ILE A 124 -0.86 13.57 -3.89
C ILE A 124 -1.42 14.50 -2.80
N GLU A 125 -2.74 14.56 -2.66
CA GLU A 125 -3.44 15.51 -1.79
C GLU A 125 -3.00 15.39 -0.32
N GLN A 126 -2.67 14.17 0.12
CA GLN A 126 -2.18 13.90 1.48
C GLN A 126 -0.83 14.58 1.77
N TYR A 127 0.07 14.64 0.79
CA TYR A 127 1.39 15.25 0.96
C TYR A 127 1.28 16.76 1.01
N LEU A 128 0.44 17.34 0.13
CA LEU A 128 0.15 18.78 0.13
C LEU A 128 -0.49 19.22 1.45
N ALA A 129 -1.44 18.45 1.96
CA ALA A 129 -2.08 18.70 3.24
C ALA A 129 -1.09 18.62 4.41
N ALA A 130 -0.24 17.58 4.43
CA ALA A 130 0.78 17.43 5.46
C ALA A 130 1.83 18.56 5.41
N ALA A 131 2.34 18.89 4.23
CA ALA A 131 3.28 20.00 4.07
C ALA A 131 2.68 21.33 4.56
N GLY A 132 1.40 21.59 4.26
CA GLY A 132 0.68 22.75 4.78
C GLY A 132 0.50 22.76 6.30
N GLN A 133 0.29 21.60 6.93
CA GLN A 133 0.19 21.46 8.39
C GLN A 133 1.52 21.70 9.09
N GLU A 134 2.62 21.21 8.51
CA GLU A 134 3.98 21.39 9.03
C GLU A 134 4.58 22.76 8.66
N GLY A 135 3.89 23.55 7.82
CA GLY A 135 4.38 24.86 7.39
C GLY A 135 5.62 24.78 6.50
N VAL A 136 5.74 23.73 5.70
CA VAL A 136 6.84 23.52 4.74
C VAL A 136 6.35 23.49 3.30
N ARG A 137 7.26 23.78 2.37
CA ARG A 137 7.03 23.66 0.92
C ARG A 137 7.76 22.43 0.40
N ILE A 138 7.05 21.60 -0.37
CA ILE A 138 7.68 20.49 -1.09
C ILE A 138 8.50 21.08 -2.24
N VAL A 139 9.80 20.85 -2.23
CA VAL A 139 10.75 21.41 -3.21
C VAL A 139 11.23 20.39 -4.24
N ARG A 140 11.04 19.11 -3.96
CA ARG A 140 11.50 18.01 -4.82
C ARG A 140 10.76 16.70 -4.52
N THR A 141 10.55 15.92 -5.56
CA THR A 141 10.10 14.53 -5.48
C THR A 141 11.29 13.61 -5.71
N LEU A 142 11.47 12.60 -4.86
CA LEU A 142 12.50 11.58 -5.01
C LEU A 142 11.83 10.23 -5.26
N GLU A 143 12.30 9.52 -6.27
CA GLU A 143 11.91 8.13 -6.52
C GLU A 143 13.06 7.21 -6.10
N THR A 144 12.76 6.22 -5.28
CA THR A 144 13.71 5.14 -4.98
C THR A 144 13.95 4.31 -6.23
N HIS A 145 12.90 4.04 -7.02
CA HIS A 145 12.96 3.28 -8.26
C HIS A 145 11.71 3.58 -9.12
N THR A 146 11.68 3.10 -10.36
CA THR A 146 10.42 3.04 -11.11
C THR A 146 9.49 2.06 -10.38
N HIS A 147 8.27 2.41 -9.96
CA HIS A 147 7.37 1.46 -9.27
C HIS A 147 6.67 0.50 -10.25
N ALA A 148 6.34 -0.73 -9.81
CA ALA A 148 5.74 -1.80 -10.67
C ALA A 148 4.32 -2.19 -10.26
N ASP A 149 3.90 -1.73 -9.11
CA ASP A 149 2.71 -2.14 -8.38
C ASP A 149 1.72 -0.97 -8.25
N HIS A 150 2.21 0.27 -8.33
CA HIS A 150 1.39 1.47 -8.32
C HIS A 150 1.92 2.58 -9.24
N VAL A 151 1.01 3.46 -9.67
CA VAL A 151 1.32 4.69 -10.40
C VAL A 151 1.83 5.73 -9.41
N SER A 152 2.98 6.32 -9.69
CA SER A 152 3.54 7.37 -8.85
C SER A 152 2.85 8.72 -9.06
N GLY A 153 2.78 9.50 -7.98
CA GLY A 153 2.34 10.88 -7.95
C GLY A 153 3.37 11.90 -8.47
N HIS A 154 4.57 11.48 -8.87
CA HIS A 154 5.62 12.40 -9.32
C HIS A 154 5.15 13.30 -10.48
N GLY A 155 4.37 12.73 -11.42
CA GLY A 155 3.87 13.47 -12.58
C GLY A 155 2.88 14.56 -12.20
N ARG A 156 2.04 14.30 -11.19
CA ARG A 156 1.09 15.27 -10.66
C ARG A 156 1.80 16.39 -9.93
N LEU A 157 2.77 16.07 -9.07
CA LEU A 157 3.59 17.08 -8.39
C LEU A 157 4.35 17.96 -9.39
N ALA A 158 4.87 17.38 -10.48
CA ALA A 158 5.55 18.13 -11.52
C ALA A 158 4.60 19.02 -12.33
N LEU A 159 3.51 18.46 -12.87
CA LEU A 159 2.62 19.18 -13.78
C LEU A 159 1.70 20.19 -13.08
N GLU A 160 1.20 19.85 -11.88
CA GLU A 160 0.23 20.68 -11.15
C GLU A 160 0.93 21.71 -10.25
N HIS A 161 2.15 21.43 -9.79
CA HIS A 161 2.85 22.25 -8.80
C HIS A 161 4.27 22.68 -9.20
N GLY A 162 4.79 22.24 -10.35
CA GLY A 162 6.14 22.60 -10.81
C GLY A 162 7.26 22.02 -9.95
N ILE A 163 7.00 20.92 -9.23
CA ILE A 163 7.98 20.29 -8.33
C ILE A 163 8.85 19.33 -9.16
N PRO A 164 10.19 19.52 -9.19
CA PRO A 164 11.09 18.66 -9.95
C PRO A 164 11.15 17.24 -9.40
N VAL A 165 11.41 16.27 -10.28
CA VAL A 165 11.54 14.85 -9.96
C VAL A 165 13.00 14.45 -10.04
N SER A 166 13.45 13.63 -9.09
CA SER A 166 14.77 13.00 -9.13
C SER A 166 14.66 11.49 -9.08
N ILE A 167 15.38 10.84 -10.00
CA ILE A 167 15.48 9.39 -10.13
C ILE A 167 16.86 9.05 -10.69
N HIS A 168 17.36 7.84 -10.42
CA HIS A 168 18.65 7.40 -10.95
C HIS A 168 18.60 7.25 -12.49
N PRO A 169 19.63 7.65 -13.24
CA PRO A 169 19.59 7.73 -14.71
C PRO A 169 19.38 6.39 -15.42
N THR A 170 19.71 5.26 -14.80
CA THR A 170 19.45 3.92 -15.37
C THR A 170 17.97 3.55 -15.39
N ALA A 171 17.09 4.38 -14.80
CA ALA A 171 15.64 4.28 -14.99
C ALA A 171 15.23 4.60 -16.43
N GLU A 172 16.06 5.33 -17.18
CA GLU A 172 15.79 5.85 -18.53
C GLU A 172 14.37 6.42 -18.65
N ALA A 173 13.99 7.27 -17.68
CA ALA A 173 12.69 7.93 -17.68
C ALA A 173 12.60 8.91 -18.86
N ALA A 174 11.44 8.94 -19.52
CA ALA A 174 11.15 9.80 -20.67
C ALA A 174 10.81 11.24 -20.28
N TYR A 175 10.43 11.48 -19.02
CA TYR A 175 10.18 12.80 -18.47
C TYR A 175 11.48 13.51 -18.03
N GLU A 176 11.41 14.83 -17.90
CA GLU A 176 12.50 15.64 -17.35
C GLU A 176 12.73 15.30 -15.88
N HIS A 177 13.97 14.96 -15.53
CA HIS A 177 14.36 14.60 -14.17
C HIS A 177 15.79 15.03 -13.87
N ASP A 178 16.05 15.30 -12.60
CA ASP A 178 17.41 15.50 -12.09
C ASP A 178 18.02 14.13 -11.70
N PRO A 179 19.24 13.80 -12.15
CA PRO A 179 19.83 12.49 -11.87
C PRO A 179 20.16 12.35 -10.38
N LEU A 180 19.94 11.15 -9.85
CA LEU A 180 20.47 10.72 -8.56
C LEU A 180 21.79 9.98 -8.79
N GLU A 181 22.88 10.48 -8.19
CA GLU A 181 24.19 9.84 -8.21
C GLU A 181 24.53 9.23 -6.85
N ASP A 182 25.27 8.12 -6.84
CA ASP A 182 25.69 7.48 -5.60
C ASP A 182 26.52 8.41 -4.71
N GLY A 183 26.13 8.51 -3.43
CA GLY A 183 26.77 9.40 -2.45
C GLY A 183 26.41 10.88 -2.58
N GLN A 184 25.60 11.28 -3.57
CA GLN A 184 25.06 12.63 -3.68
C GLN A 184 24.24 12.96 -2.43
N GLU A 185 24.29 14.22 -1.99
CA GLU A 185 23.45 14.71 -0.90
C GLU A 185 22.46 15.77 -1.40
N ILE A 186 21.20 15.56 -1.05
CA ILE A 186 20.10 16.50 -1.28
C ILE A 186 19.89 17.24 0.04
N VAL A 187 20.29 18.52 0.07
CA VAL A 187 20.35 19.32 1.29
C VAL A 187 19.15 20.27 1.34
N LEU A 188 18.37 20.18 2.42
CA LEU A 188 17.21 21.03 2.70
C LEU A 188 17.49 22.07 3.79
N GLY A 189 18.73 22.16 4.28
CA GLY A 189 19.09 22.93 5.47
C GLY A 189 20.01 22.09 6.35
N ASN A 190 19.60 21.87 7.59
CA ASN A 190 20.27 20.93 8.49
C ASN A 190 19.87 19.48 8.21
N VAL A 191 18.78 19.26 7.48
CA VAL A 191 18.39 17.95 6.94
C VAL A 191 19.09 17.69 5.60
N ALA A 192 19.73 16.52 5.49
CA ALA A 192 20.31 16.03 4.24
C ALA A 192 19.86 14.60 3.95
N LEU A 193 19.51 14.31 2.70
CA LEU A 193 19.27 12.95 2.22
C LEU A 193 20.44 12.52 1.35
N ARG A 194 21.22 11.54 1.81
CA ARG A 194 22.32 10.94 1.06
C ARG A 194 21.80 9.78 0.23
N VAL A 195 22.06 9.83 -1.07
CA VAL A 195 21.70 8.78 -2.03
C VAL A 195 22.65 7.60 -1.85
N LEU A 196 22.08 6.39 -1.77
CA LEU A 196 22.78 5.12 -1.79
C LEU A 196 22.25 4.31 -2.97
N HIS A 197 23.03 4.14 -4.04
CA HIS A 197 22.65 3.27 -5.15
C HIS A 197 22.64 1.81 -4.68
N THR A 198 21.49 1.17 -4.76
CA THR A 198 21.19 -0.15 -4.18
C THR A 198 20.44 -1.03 -5.19
N PRO A 199 21.08 -1.38 -6.33
CA PRO A 199 20.45 -2.21 -7.36
C PRO A 199 20.08 -3.61 -6.84
N GLY A 200 19.13 -4.25 -7.51
CA GLY A 200 18.75 -5.63 -7.23
C GLY A 200 17.26 -5.88 -7.48
N HIS A 201 16.40 -5.13 -6.79
CA HIS A 201 14.97 -5.12 -7.14
C HIS A 201 14.76 -4.54 -8.54
N ARG A 202 15.41 -3.41 -8.80
CA ARG A 202 15.63 -2.86 -10.14
C ARG A 202 17.02 -2.25 -10.28
N PRO A 203 17.55 -2.10 -11.51
CA PRO A 203 18.90 -1.55 -11.74
C PRO A 203 19.08 -0.11 -11.27
N GLU A 204 18.03 0.71 -11.28
CA GLU A 204 18.06 2.12 -10.87
C GLU A 204 17.85 2.34 -9.37
N HIS A 205 17.57 1.28 -8.60
CA HIS A 205 17.09 1.43 -7.25
C HIS A 205 18.07 2.19 -6.34
N CYS A 206 17.56 3.14 -5.57
CA CYS A 206 18.31 3.95 -4.60
C CYS A 206 17.61 3.96 -3.23
N CYS A 207 18.40 3.86 -2.17
CA CYS A 207 17.98 4.18 -0.81
C CYS A 207 18.39 5.61 -0.44
N PHE A 208 17.69 6.21 0.54
CA PHE A 208 18.00 7.56 1.02
C PHE A 208 18.32 7.54 2.52
N ALA A 209 19.58 7.76 2.88
CA ALA A 209 19.99 7.92 4.27
C ALA A 209 19.74 9.37 4.72
N VAL A 210 18.83 9.56 5.67
CA VAL A 210 18.42 10.87 6.18
C VAL A 210 19.29 11.24 7.37
N ILE A 211 19.92 12.40 7.32
CA ILE A 211 20.88 12.90 8.30
C ILE A 211 20.32 14.18 8.91
N ASP A 212 20.27 14.20 10.23
CA ASP A 212 19.98 15.39 11.03
C ASP A 212 21.30 15.99 11.53
N ARG A 213 21.82 16.98 10.79
CA ARG A 213 23.12 17.62 11.08
C ARG A 213 23.12 18.43 12.37
N THR A 214 21.95 18.73 12.94
CA THR A 214 21.88 19.38 14.25
C THR A 214 22.29 18.42 15.37
N ARG A 215 22.22 17.10 15.12
CA ARG A 215 22.50 16.03 16.09
C ARG A 215 23.80 15.30 15.79
N ALA A 216 24.01 14.86 14.55
CA ALA A 216 25.19 14.09 14.14
C ALA A 216 25.40 14.09 12.62
N GLU A 217 26.60 13.73 12.17
CA GLU A 217 26.90 13.44 10.75
C GLU A 217 26.47 12.02 10.33
N GLU A 218 26.15 11.17 11.31
CA GLU A 218 25.63 9.82 11.07
C GLU A 218 24.15 9.89 10.67
N PRO A 219 23.68 9.02 9.75
CA PRO A 219 22.27 8.93 9.41
C PRO A 219 21.40 8.65 10.64
N TRP A 220 20.27 9.34 10.74
CA TRP A 220 19.25 9.08 11.75
C TRP A 220 18.35 7.91 11.33
N LEU A 221 17.97 7.88 10.04
CA LEU A 221 17.15 6.83 9.45
C LEU A 221 17.54 6.61 7.98
N VAL A 222 17.09 5.50 7.40
CA VAL A 222 17.24 5.19 5.97
C VAL A 222 15.89 4.79 5.39
N LEU A 223 15.55 5.42 4.27
CA LEU A 223 14.42 5.04 3.42
C LEU A 223 14.93 3.99 2.43
N THR A 224 14.47 2.75 2.58
CA THR A 224 15.06 1.60 1.88
C THR A 224 14.34 1.20 0.60
N GLY A 225 13.25 1.90 0.24
CA GLY A 225 12.44 1.55 -0.93
C GLY A 225 12.12 0.06 -0.96
N ASP A 226 12.23 -0.54 -2.13
CA ASP A 226 12.11 -1.98 -2.35
C ASP A 226 13.49 -2.62 -2.40
N SER A 227 14.26 -2.49 -1.31
CA SER A 227 15.51 -3.23 -1.10
C SER A 227 15.43 -4.08 0.17
N LEU A 228 15.46 -3.43 1.34
CA LEU A 228 15.34 -4.06 2.65
C LEU A 228 13.96 -3.78 3.26
N PHE A 229 13.24 -4.83 3.63
CA PHE A 229 11.95 -4.76 4.32
C PHE A 229 12.05 -5.17 5.79
N VAL A 230 10.97 -5.01 6.54
CA VAL A 230 10.89 -5.50 7.92
C VAL A 230 10.69 -7.01 7.92
N GLY A 231 11.76 -7.74 8.21
CA GLY A 231 11.79 -9.21 8.27
C GLY A 231 11.89 -9.91 6.91
N ASP A 232 12.15 -9.17 5.83
CA ASP A 232 12.25 -9.71 4.47
C ASP A 232 13.17 -8.83 3.59
N SER A 233 13.40 -9.24 2.35
CA SER A 233 14.03 -8.42 1.30
C SER A 233 13.15 -8.35 0.06
N ALA A 234 13.46 -7.44 -0.85
CA ALA A 234 12.76 -7.34 -2.12
C ALA A 234 12.93 -8.56 -3.01
N ARG A 235 11.97 -8.75 -3.92
CA ARG A 235 12.08 -9.73 -5.01
C ARG A 235 12.99 -9.22 -6.13
N PRO A 236 13.83 -10.09 -6.74
CA PRO A 236 14.79 -9.68 -7.78
C PRO A 236 14.30 -9.89 -9.23
N ASP A 237 13.09 -10.40 -9.45
CA ASP A 237 12.65 -10.94 -10.75
C ASP A 237 11.73 -10.00 -11.56
N LEU A 238 11.62 -8.72 -11.20
CA LEU A 238 10.67 -7.79 -11.85
C LEU A 238 11.25 -7.02 -13.04
N ALA A 239 12.57 -6.81 -13.07
CA ALA A 239 13.22 -5.96 -14.08
C ALA A 239 14.34 -6.65 -14.85
N VAL A 240 14.98 -7.64 -14.22
CA VAL A 240 16.10 -8.41 -14.76
C VAL A 240 15.89 -9.90 -14.49
N GLU A 241 16.76 -10.74 -15.04
CA GLU A 241 16.78 -12.17 -14.72
C GLU A 241 16.98 -12.36 -13.21
N ALA A 242 16.16 -13.22 -12.60
CA ALA A 242 16.04 -13.33 -11.15
C ALA A 242 17.38 -13.60 -10.44
N VAL A 243 18.28 -14.36 -11.08
CA VAL A 243 19.60 -14.70 -10.54
C VAL A 243 20.51 -13.47 -10.49
N ASP A 244 20.52 -12.65 -11.55
CA ASP A 244 21.39 -11.48 -11.63
C ASP A 244 20.88 -10.39 -10.67
N GLY A 245 19.56 -10.15 -10.65
CA GLY A 245 18.95 -9.24 -9.68
C GLY A 245 19.18 -9.68 -8.23
N ALA A 246 19.21 -10.99 -7.94
CA ALA A 246 19.47 -11.49 -6.60
C ALA A 246 20.91 -11.24 -6.15
N ARG A 247 21.90 -11.33 -7.07
CA ARG A 247 23.29 -11.01 -6.75
C ARG A 247 23.47 -9.53 -6.44
N GLU A 248 22.93 -8.66 -7.29
CA GLU A 248 22.97 -7.21 -7.06
C GLU A 248 22.26 -6.84 -5.75
N LEU A 249 21.10 -7.46 -5.47
CA LEU A 249 20.37 -7.24 -4.23
C LEU A 249 21.21 -7.66 -3.02
N TYR A 250 21.89 -8.81 -3.08
CA TYR A 250 22.76 -9.25 -2.00
C TYR A 250 23.87 -8.23 -1.71
N GLU A 251 24.57 -7.74 -2.73
CA GLU A 251 25.60 -6.71 -2.58
C GLU A 251 25.05 -5.42 -1.96
N SER A 252 23.88 -4.97 -2.44
CA SER A 252 23.17 -3.81 -1.91
C SER A 252 22.77 -3.97 -0.44
N LEU A 253 22.31 -5.15 -0.05
CA LEU A 253 21.98 -5.46 1.35
C LEU A 253 23.23 -5.46 2.22
N GLN A 254 24.35 -6.02 1.76
CA GLN A 254 25.62 -5.95 2.50
C GLN A 254 26.07 -4.51 2.71
N ARG A 255 25.92 -3.66 1.68
CA ARG A 255 26.22 -2.23 1.78
C ARG A 255 25.32 -1.52 2.79
N LEU A 256 24.01 -1.78 2.79
CA LEU A 256 23.09 -1.21 3.79
C LEU A 256 23.47 -1.65 5.21
N LEU A 257 23.96 -2.87 5.37
CA LEU A 257 24.42 -3.39 6.65
C LEU A 257 25.70 -2.73 7.18
N GLU A 258 26.42 -1.92 6.39
CA GLU A 258 27.53 -1.08 6.87
C GLU A 258 27.04 0.10 7.72
N LEU A 259 25.75 0.45 7.65
CA LEU A 259 25.14 1.50 8.47
C LEU A 259 25.14 1.12 9.96
N PRO A 260 25.19 2.10 10.89
CA PRO A 260 25.12 1.85 12.32
C PRO A 260 23.83 1.12 12.75
N ASP A 261 23.93 0.26 13.76
CA ASP A 261 22.83 -0.60 14.23
C ASP A 261 21.56 0.18 14.65
N GLY A 262 21.75 1.42 15.11
CA GLY A 262 20.69 2.30 15.59
C GLY A 262 19.93 3.04 14.49
N VAL A 263 20.40 2.99 13.23
CA VAL A 263 19.71 3.63 12.10
C VAL A 263 18.36 2.95 11.88
N GLU A 264 17.29 3.76 11.92
CA GLU A 264 15.93 3.28 11.66
C GLU A 264 15.75 2.97 10.17
N VAL A 265 15.00 1.92 9.86
CA VAL A 265 14.74 1.45 8.50
C VAL A 265 13.27 1.64 8.18
N PHE A 266 13.00 2.33 7.08
CA PHE A 266 11.67 2.66 6.58
C PHE A 266 11.54 2.21 5.12
N PRO A 267 10.84 1.09 4.84
CA PRO A 267 10.76 0.49 3.51
C PRO A 267 9.76 1.18 2.57
N GLY A 268 9.83 0.92 1.27
CA GLY A 268 8.82 1.31 0.27
C GLY A 268 7.52 0.50 0.39
N HIS A 269 7.58 -0.66 1.05
CA HIS A 269 6.42 -1.52 1.30
C HIS A 269 6.36 -2.08 2.71
N VAL A 270 5.14 -2.26 3.22
CA VAL A 270 4.82 -2.91 4.49
C VAL A 270 3.91 -4.13 4.27
N ALA A 271 3.58 -4.88 5.33
CA ALA A 271 2.73 -6.06 5.23
C ALA A 271 1.46 -5.84 4.40
N GLY A 272 1.26 -6.69 3.39
CA GLY A 272 0.13 -6.65 2.46
C GLY A 272 0.54 -6.43 1.00
N SER A 273 1.76 -5.95 0.73
CA SER A 273 2.27 -5.77 -0.63
C SER A 273 2.76 -7.07 -1.28
N LEU A 274 2.71 -7.12 -2.62
CA LEU A 274 3.23 -8.20 -3.47
C LEU A 274 4.75 -8.11 -3.74
N CYS A 275 5.40 -7.02 -3.32
CA CYS A 275 6.84 -6.80 -3.53
C CYS A 275 7.72 -7.60 -2.55
N GLY A 276 7.16 -8.06 -1.42
CA GLY A 276 7.80 -8.93 -0.43
C GLY A 276 6.98 -10.20 -0.15
N ALA A 277 7.63 -11.26 0.34
CA ALA A 277 7.02 -12.57 0.55
C ALA A 277 6.44 -12.75 1.97
N SER A 278 7.05 -12.16 3.00
CA SER A 278 6.69 -12.38 4.41
C SER A 278 6.96 -11.16 5.30
N MET A 279 6.50 -9.99 4.88
CA MET A 279 6.70 -8.73 5.60
C MET A 279 5.92 -8.64 6.92
N SER A 280 6.56 -8.07 7.94
CA SER A 280 5.95 -7.79 9.24
C SER A 280 4.90 -6.67 9.17
N SER A 281 3.88 -6.75 10.03
CA SER A 281 2.89 -5.66 10.23
C SER A 281 3.47 -4.36 10.79
N LYS A 282 4.72 -4.38 11.27
CA LYS A 282 5.40 -3.18 11.75
C LYS A 282 5.90 -2.34 10.58
N ALA A 283 5.64 -1.03 10.63
CA ALA A 283 5.97 -0.11 9.53
C ALA A 283 7.46 0.34 9.49
N SER A 284 8.27 -0.06 10.47
CA SER A 284 9.71 0.27 10.54
C SER A 284 10.49 -0.74 11.39
N THR A 285 11.82 -0.72 11.24
CA THR A 285 12.78 -1.56 12.00
C THR A 285 14.10 -0.82 12.19
N THR A 286 15.19 -1.50 12.53
CA THR A 286 16.54 -0.91 12.54
C THR A 286 17.54 -1.82 11.83
N ILE A 287 18.63 -1.24 11.32
CA ILE A 287 19.71 -2.00 10.68
C ILE A 287 20.23 -3.10 11.60
N GLY A 288 20.43 -2.80 12.89
CA GLY A 288 20.92 -3.79 13.86
C GLY A 288 19.94 -4.92 14.14
N PHE A 289 18.63 -4.67 14.04
CA PHE A 289 17.62 -5.72 14.21
C PHE A 289 17.56 -6.63 12.99
N GLU A 290 17.47 -6.05 11.79
CA GLU A 290 17.42 -6.83 10.54
C GLU A 290 18.69 -7.64 10.34
N ARG A 291 19.88 -7.07 10.61
CA ARG A 291 21.16 -7.81 10.53
C ARG A 291 21.17 -9.11 11.36
N ARG A 292 20.44 -9.13 12.48
CA ARG A 292 20.44 -10.24 13.43
C ARG A 292 19.32 -11.24 13.21
N PHE A 293 18.20 -10.80 12.64
CA PHE A 293 16.94 -11.55 12.68
C PHE A 293 16.20 -11.62 11.34
N ASN A 294 16.61 -10.88 10.32
CA ASN A 294 16.03 -11.01 9.00
C ASN A 294 16.52 -12.32 8.35
N PRO A 295 15.63 -13.27 8.02
CA PRO A 295 16.03 -14.56 7.46
C PRO A 295 16.91 -14.41 6.21
N MET A 296 16.60 -13.44 5.35
CA MET A 296 17.31 -13.16 4.11
C MET A 296 18.73 -12.61 4.34
N LEU A 297 19.02 -12.05 5.52
CA LEU A 297 20.35 -11.54 5.88
C LEU A 297 21.18 -12.53 6.70
N THR A 298 20.57 -13.65 7.12
CA THR A 298 21.21 -14.68 7.95
C THR A 298 21.59 -15.95 7.19
N VAL A 299 21.31 -16.00 5.88
CA VAL A 299 21.72 -17.09 4.97
C VAL A 299 23.24 -17.21 4.89
N GLY A 300 23.76 -18.41 4.58
CA GLY A 300 25.17 -18.77 4.65
C GLY A 300 26.09 -18.15 3.57
N GLY A 301 25.61 -17.19 2.79
CA GLY A 301 26.37 -16.45 1.78
C GLY A 301 25.54 -16.13 0.53
N GLU A 302 26.20 -15.53 -0.46
CA GLU A 302 25.58 -15.07 -1.72
C GLU A 302 24.87 -16.21 -2.49
N ASP A 303 25.53 -17.37 -2.66
CA ASP A 303 24.95 -18.49 -3.43
C ASP A 303 23.64 -19.00 -2.82
N GLU A 304 23.58 -19.07 -1.48
CA GLU A 304 22.37 -19.49 -0.76
C GLU A 304 21.29 -18.41 -0.88
N PHE A 305 21.65 -17.13 -0.71
CA PHE A 305 20.75 -16.00 -0.91
C PHE A 305 20.11 -16.00 -2.30
N VAL A 306 20.92 -16.18 -3.35
CA VAL A 306 20.47 -16.21 -4.74
C VAL A 306 19.50 -17.38 -4.95
N SER A 307 19.84 -18.56 -4.41
CA SER A 307 18.98 -19.73 -4.55
C SER A 307 17.62 -19.55 -3.90
N GLU A 308 17.55 -18.95 -2.71
CA GLU A 308 16.30 -18.71 -1.98
C GLU A 308 15.49 -17.57 -2.64
N SER A 309 16.15 -16.46 -2.99
CA SER A 309 15.50 -15.28 -3.55
C SER A 309 14.96 -15.51 -4.97
N ALA A 310 15.69 -16.26 -5.80
CA ALA A 310 15.26 -16.57 -7.16
C ALA A 310 14.08 -17.56 -7.19
N LEU A 311 13.81 -18.27 -6.09
CA LEU A 311 12.67 -19.18 -5.95
C LEU A 311 11.39 -18.48 -5.49
N THR A 312 11.32 -17.15 -5.56
CA THR A 312 10.14 -16.39 -5.12
C THR A 312 8.86 -16.94 -5.75
N ARG A 313 7.86 -17.20 -4.91
CA ARG A 313 6.61 -17.88 -5.30
C ARG A 313 5.42 -16.94 -5.37
N SER A 314 5.62 -15.67 -5.02
CA SER A 314 4.58 -14.66 -5.07
C SER A 314 4.27 -14.29 -6.53
N PRO A 315 2.98 -14.21 -6.91
CA PRO A 315 2.61 -13.77 -8.24
C PRO A 315 3.18 -12.37 -8.51
N ARG A 316 3.51 -12.09 -9.76
CA ARG A 316 3.87 -10.73 -10.18
C ARG A 316 2.62 -9.84 -10.11
N PRO A 317 2.77 -8.51 -9.89
CA PRO A 317 1.68 -7.57 -10.08
C PRO A 317 1.05 -7.73 -11.48
N PRO A 318 -0.29 -7.74 -11.59
CA PRO A 318 -0.98 -8.06 -12.85
C PRO A 318 -0.73 -7.06 -13.98
N ASN A 319 -0.67 -5.77 -13.64
CA ASN A 319 -0.50 -4.67 -14.60
C ASN A 319 0.95 -4.14 -14.59
N LEU A 320 1.93 -4.99 -14.23
CA LEU A 320 3.30 -4.55 -14.00
C LEU A 320 3.88 -3.78 -15.19
N GLU A 321 3.77 -4.35 -16.39
CA GLU A 321 4.35 -3.76 -17.60
C GLU A 321 3.74 -2.38 -17.86
N ARG A 322 2.42 -2.28 -17.80
CA ARG A 322 1.68 -1.02 -17.94
C ARG A 322 2.06 0.01 -16.87
N ILE A 323 2.17 -0.39 -15.61
CA ILE A 323 2.53 0.53 -14.51
C ILE A 323 3.95 1.05 -14.71
N VAL A 324 4.90 0.18 -15.09
CA VAL A 324 6.26 0.58 -15.43
C VAL A 324 6.26 1.55 -16.60
N GLU A 325 5.50 1.28 -17.67
CA GLU A 325 5.37 2.19 -18.81
C GLU A 325 4.80 3.55 -18.39
N LEU A 326 3.78 3.58 -17.54
CA LEU A 326 3.19 4.82 -17.01
C LEU A 326 4.19 5.60 -16.16
N ASN A 327 4.98 4.91 -15.33
CA ASN A 327 5.96 5.51 -14.43
C ASN A 327 7.29 5.89 -15.11
N ARG A 328 7.58 5.38 -16.30
CA ARG A 328 8.74 5.79 -17.14
C ARG A 328 8.35 6.76 -18.25
N GLY A 329 7.09 6.77 -18.66
CA GLY A 329 6.56 7.56 -19.77
C GLY A 329 6.45 9.06 -19.47
N PRO A 330 5.71 9.83 -20.29
CA PRO A 330 5.44 11.23 -20.00
C PRO A 330 4.70 11.42 -18.67
N PHE A 331 4.91 12.58 -18.02
CA PHE A 331 4.21 12.88 -16.76
C PHE A 331 2.69 12.74 -16.86
N LEU A 332 2.11 12.10 -15.85
CA LEU A 332 0.66 11.94 -15.69
C LEU A 332 0.13 13.00 -14.72
N GLY A 333 -0.79 13.83 -15.20
CA GLY A 333 -1.50 14.82 -14.38
C GLY A 333 -2.72 14.24 -13.68
N ALA A 334 -3.48 15.11 -13.01
CA ALA A 334 -4.74 14.75 -12.36
C ALA A 334 -5.72 14.06 -13.33
N PRO A 335 -6.40 13.00 -12.87
CA PRO A 335 -7.42 12.35 -13.67
C PRO A 335 -8.67 13.24 -13.75
N LYS A 336 -9.49 13.01 -14.77
CA LYS A 336 -10.82 13.65 -14.83
C LYS A 336 -11.65 13.26 -13.59
N PRO A 337 -12.45 14.17 -13.01
CA PRO A 337 -13.38 13.82 -11.95
C PRO A 337 -14.27 12.64 -12.34
N LEU A 338 -14.57 11.77 -11.38
CA LEU A 338 -15.43 10.63 -11.62
C LEU A 338 -16.90 11.12 -11.67
N GLU A 339 -17.58 10.84 -12.77
CA GLU A 339 -18.95 11.32 -13.03
C GLU A 339 -20.00 10.24 -12.77
N GLU A 340 -21.14 10.65 -12.22
CA GLU A 340 -22.31 9.79 -12.08
C GLU A 340 -22.99 9.58 -13.43
N ARG A 341 -23.38 8.34 -13.72
CA ARG A 341 -24.07 7.92 -14.95
C ARG A 341 -25.50 7.50 -14.64
N GLY A 342 -26.38 7.63 -15.62
CA GLY A 342 -27.80 7.22 -15.48
C GLY A 342 -28.08 5.78 -15.94
N ALA A 343 -27.11 5.11 -16.56
CA ALA A 343 -27.26 3.77 -17.11
C ALA A 343 -26.02 2.93 -16.83
N LEU A 344 -26.22 1.61 -16.68
CA LEU A 344 -25.12 0.65 -16.60
C LEU A 344 -24.61 0.31 -17.99
N GLU A 345 -23.29 0.38 -18.17
CA GLU A 345 -22.57 0.08 -19.39
C GLU A 345 -21.38 -0.85 -19.06
N PRO A 346 -21.29 -2.04 -19.67
CA PRO A 346 -20.14 -2.93 -19.50
C PRO A 346 -18.82 -2.30 -19.96
N PRO A 347 -17.69 -2.63 -19.32
CA PRO A 347 -17.57 -3.57 -18.20
C PRO A 347 -18.02 -2.93 -16.87
N ILE A 348 -18.80 -3.68 -16.08
CA ILE A 348 -19.36 -3.21 -14.80
C ILE A 348 -18.53 -3.83 -13.67
N LEU A 349 -17.90 -2.98 -12.86
CA LEU A 349 -17.24 -3.39 -11.62
C LEU A 349 -18.14 -3.05 -10.43
N ASP A 350 -18.76 -4.06 -9.85
CA ASP A 350 -19.56 -3.92 -8.63
C ASP A 350 -18.65 -3.99 -7.40
N VAL A 351 -18.57 -2.88 -6.66
CA VAL A 351 -17.68 -2.75 -5.50
C VAL A 351 -18.39 -2.97 -4.16
N ARG A 352 -19.67 -3.36 -4.20
CA ARG A 352 -20.47 -3.66 -3.01
C ARG A 352 -20.00 -4.96 -2.33
N PRO A 353 -20.35 -5.17 -1.04
CA PRO A 353 -20.15 -6.45 -0.35
C PRO A 353 -20.65 -7.65 -1.16
N ALA A 354 -19.91 -8.77 -1.06
CA ALA A 354 -20.20 -9.99 -1.82
C ALA A 354 -21.59 -10.57 -1.48
N GLU A 355 -22.06 -10.39 -0.25
CA GLU A 355 -23.39 -10.81 0.19
C GLU A 355 -24.50 -10.03 -0.53
N LEU A 356 -24.31 -8.72 -0.71
CA LEU A 356 -25.27 -7.89 -1.46
C LEU A 356 -25.25 -8.24 -2.95
N PHE A 357 -24.06 -8.43 -3.52
CA PHE A 357 -23.91 -8.88 -4.91
C PHE A 357 -24.57 -10.25 -5.15
N GLY A 358 -24.34 -11.21 -4.24
CA GLY A 358 -24.90 -12.56 -4.32
C GLY A 358 -26.42 -12.57 -4.26
N ALA A 359 -27.02 -11.71 -3.41
CA ALA A 359 -28.47 -11.56 -3.30
C ALA A 359 -29.10 -10.90 -4.53
N GLY A 360 -28.37 -10.02 -5.23
CA GLY A 360 -28.85 -9.32 -6.42
C GLY A 360 -27.77 -8.45 -7.08
N HIS A 361 -27.53 -8.67 -8.37
CA HIS A 361 -26.57 -7.89 -9.14
C HIS A 361 -26.99 -7.68 -10.60
N ALA A 362 -26.28 -6.79 -11.28
CA ALA A 362 -26.51 -6.50 -12.69
C ALA A 362 -25.89 -7.59 -13.58
N LEU A 363 -26.58 -7.95 -14.67
CA LEU A 363 -26.10 -8.91 -15.66
C LEU A 363 -24.69 -8.52 -16.16
N GLY A 364 -23.77 -9.48 -16.12
CA GLY A 364 -22.39 -9.31 -16.58
C GLY A 364 -21.49 -8.48 -15.67
N ALA A 365 -21.95 -8.11 -14.47
CA ALA A 365 -21.11 -7.41 -13.49
C ALA A 365 -20.10 -8.35 -12.83
N ILE A 366 -18.88 -7.86 -12.63
CA ILE A 366 -17.84 -8.54 -11.84
C ILE A 366 -17.82 -7.90 -10.45
N ASN A 367 -17.78 -8.71 -9.39
CA ASN A 367 -17.74 -8.22 -8.03
C ASN A 367 -16.32 -8.22 -7.47
N VAL A 368 -15.85 -7.05 -7.05
CA VAL A 368 -14.64 -6.90 -6.25
C VAL A 368 -14.96 -5.99 -5.07
N PRO A 369 -15.29 -6.54 -3.88
CA PRO A 369 -15.67 -5.73 -2.73
C PRO A 369 -14.56 -4.76 -2.28
N LEU A 370 -14.92 -3.49 -2.06
CA LEU A 370 -13.98 -2.43 -1.66
C LEU A 370 -13.49 -2.56 -0.22
N GLU A 371 -14.30 -3.10 0.69
CA GLU A 371 -14.05 -3.08 2.14
C GLU A 371 -12.83 -3.90 2.60
N ARG A 372 -12.26 -4.71 1.71
CA ARG A 372 -11.09 -5.56 2.01
C ARG A 372 -9.82 -4.94 1.42
N LYS A 373 -8.73 -4.93 2.20
CA LYS A 373 -7.37 -4.58 1.72
C LYS A 373 -7.00 -5.34 0.45
N GLY A 374 -6.22 -4.73 -0.44
CA GLY A 374 -5.85 -5.30 -1.74
C GLY A 374 -6.98 -5.26 -2.78
N PHE A 375 -7.92 -4.31 -2.65
CA PHE A 375 -8.99 -4.09 -3.62
C PHE A 375 -8.41 -3.81 -5.01
N ALA A 376 -7.49 -2.85 -5.12
CA ALA A 376 -6.92 -2.42 -6.39
C ALA A 376 -6.21 -3.58 -7.10
N THR A 377 -5.38 -4.31 -6.37
CA THR A 377 -4.68 -5.50 -6.86
C THR A 377 -5.65 -6.58 -7.34
N ARG A 378 -6.71 -6.89 -6.58
CA ARG A 378 -7.72 -7.87 -7.01
C ARG A 378 -8.47 -7.44 -8.25
N ALA A 379 -8.83 -6.15 -8.34
CA ALA A 379 -9.49 -5.60 -9.51
C ALA A 379 -8.59 -5.69 -10.75
N ALA A 380 -7.31 -5.37 -10.60
CA ALA A 380 -6.31 -5.47 -11.66
C ALA A 380 -6.10 -6.92 -12.15
N PHE A 381 -6.28 -7.93 -11.30
CA PHE A 381 -6.21 -9.33 -11.72
C PHE A 381 -7.40 -9.81 -12.56
N VAL A 382 -8.55 -9.12 -12.51
CA VAL A 382 -9.78 -9.60 -13.15
C VAL A 382 -10.28 -8.68 -14.25
N LEU A 383 -9.86 -7.42 -14.27
CA LEU A 383 -10.10 -6.47 -15.35
C LEU A 383 -9.00 -6.57 -16.41
N LEU A 384 -9.33 -6.31 -17.67
CA LEU A 384 -8.35 -6.18 -18.73
C LEU A 384 -7.80 -4.76 -18.78
N GLU A 385 -6.56 -4.60 -19.24
CA GLU A 385 -5.84 -3.33 -19.19
C GLU A 385 -6.48 -2.19 -20.01
N ASP A 386 -7.20 -2.53 -21.08
CA ASP A 386 -7.90 -1.59 -21.96
C ASP A 386 -9.36 -1.32 -21.53
N GLU A 387 -9.84 -2.06 -20.52
CA GLU A 387 -11.17 -1.87 -19.99
C GLU A 387 -11.30 -0.55 -19.22
N ARG A 388 -12.44 0.11 -19.42
CA ARG A 388 -12.83 1.35 -18.74
C ARG A 388 -14.03 1.02 -17.86
N PRO A 389 -13.84 0.47 -16.66
CA PRO A 389 -14.95 -0.01 -15.86
C PRO A 389 -15.88 1.14 -15.48
N LEU A 390 -17.18 0.86 -15.54
CA LEU A 390 -18.19 1.62 -14.83
C LEU A 390 -18.30 1.05 -13.41
N ILE A 391 -18.13 1.91 -12.41
CA ILE A 391 -18.19 1.48 -11.00
C ILE A 391 -19.64 1.44 -10.53
N LEU A 392 -20.13 0.29 -10.09
CA LEU A 392 -21.40 0.17 -9.38
C LEU A 392 -21.13 0.16 -7.89
N ALA A 393 -21.66 1.15 -7.16
CA ALA A 393 -21.42 1.34 -5.74
C ALA A 393 -22.72 1.58 -4.95
N ALA A 394 -22.64 1.41 -3.62
CA ALA A 394 -23.71 1.73 -2.68
C ALA A 394 -23.75 3.21 -2.29
N SER A 395 -22.66 3.96 -2.48
CA SER A 395 -22.60 5.39 -2.20
C SER A 395 -21.59 6.08 -3.11
N ARG A 396 -21.73 7.41 -3.25
CA ARG A 396 -20.77 8.26 -3.98
C ARG A 396 -19.36 8.13 -3.39
N GLU A 397 -19.25 8.13 -2.07
CA GLU A 397 -17.97 8.01 -1.34
C GLU A 397 -17.27 6.68 -1.65
N GLN A 398 -18.03 5.58 -1.70
CA GLN A 398 -17.52 4.27 -2.09
C GLN A 398 -17.07 4.25 -3.56
N ALA A 399 -17.82 4.90 -4.46
CA ALA A 399 -17.44 5.01 -5.87
C ALA A 399 -16.17 5.83 -6.07
N GLU A 400 -16.06 6.97 -5.39
CA GLU A 400 -14.88 7.84 -5.45
C GLU A 400 -13.65 7.15 -4.87
N ASP A 401 -13.79 6.39 -3.78
CA ASP A 401 -12.68 5.62 -3.20
C ASP A 401 -12.23 4.47 -4.10
N ALA A 402 -13.17 3.70 -4.65
CA ALA A 402 -12.85 2.69 -5.66
C ALA A 402 -12.15 3.30 -6.87
N GLY A 403 -12.63 4.46 -7.36
CA GLY A 403 -12.03 5.17 -8.48
C GLY A 403 -10.60 5.63 -8.20
N ARG A 404 -10.31 6.14 -7.00
CA ARG A 404 -8.94 6.51 -6.59
C ARG A 404 -8.01 5.29 -6.57
N ARG A 405 -8.44 4.18 -5.95
CA ARG A 405 -7.62 2.96 -5.83
C ARG A 405 -7.38 2.27 -7.18
N LEU A 406 -8.37 2.26 -8.08
CA LEU A 406 -8.19 1.75 -9.44
C LEU A 406 -7.14 2.56 -10.23
N ARG A 407 -7.16 3.88 -10.09
CA ARG A 407 -6.17 4.75 -10.74
C ARG A 407 -4.77 4.53 -10.20
N ALA A 408 -4.64 4.24 -8.91
CA ALA A 408 -3.37 3.90 -8.30
C ALA A 408 -2.72 2.65 -8.94
N VAL A 409 -3.48 1.75 -9.56
CA VAL A 409 -2.96 0.56 -10.27
C VAL A 409 -3.13 0.61 -11.79
N GLY A 410 -3.16 1.83 -12.36
CA GLY A 410 -3.05 2.04 -13.81
C GLY A 410 -4.35 2.13 -14.60
N PHE A 411 -5.52 2.07 -13.94
CA PHE A 411 -6.82 2.34 -14.58
C PHE A 411 -7.13 3.84 -14.58
N GLY A 412 -6.43 4.58 -15.44
CA GLY A 412 -6.52 6.05 -15.51
C GLY A 412 -7.90 6.58 -15.93
N GLU A 413 -8.48 6.01 -16.99
CA GLU A 413 -9.79 6.41 -17.50
C GLU A 413 -10.89 5.44 -17.06
N LEU A 414 -11.88 5.96 -16.33
CA LEU A 414 -13.03 5.22 -15.81
C LEU A 414 -14.30 5.76 -16.48
N SER A 415 -15.26 4.88 -16.80
CA SER A 415 -16.48 5.29 -17.53
C SER A 415 -17.42 6.14 -16.67
N GLY A 416 -17.26 6.09 -15.34
CA GLY A 416 -18.05 6.82 -14.35
C GLY A 416 -18.46 5.88 -13.23
N TYR A 417 -19.54 6.24 -12.53
CA TYR A 417 -20.19 5.34 -11.57
C TYR A 417 -21.71 5.41 -11.63
N VAL A 418 -22.35 4.37 -11.13
CA VAL A 418 -23.80 4.31 -10.89
C VAL A 418 -24.03 3.91 -9.43
N LEU A 419 -24.97 4.61 -8.79
CA LEU A 419 -25.42 4.26 -7.44
C LEU A 419 -26.62 3.34 -7.55
N HIS A 420 -26.47 2.12 -7.04
CA HIS A 420 -27.47 1.05 -7.12
C HIS A 420 -27.84 0.67 -8.57
N GLY A 421 -27.57 -0.58 -8.94
CA GLY A 421 -27.97 -1.12 -10.24
C GLY A 421 -29.28 -1.92 -10.15
N PRO A 422 -29.91 -2.22 -11.30
CA PRO A 422 -30.92 -3.27 -11.37
C PRO A 422 -30.34 -4.62 -10.88
N GLU A 423 -31.11 -5.32 -10.06
CA GLU A 423 -30.79 -6.66 -9.56
C GLU A 423 -31.45 -7.69 -10.48
N THR A 424 -30.77 -8.02 -11.58
CA THR A 424 -31.29 -8.92 -12.63
C THR A 424 -30.83 -10.36 -12.48
N GLU A 425 -29.70 -10.56 -11.81
CA GLU A 425 -29.04 -11.85 -11.60
C GLU A 425 -28.79 -12.10 -10.11
N THR A 426 -28.57 -13.36 -9.74
CA THR A 426 -28.21 -13.78 -8.37
C THR A 426 -27.04 -14.75 -8.41
N LEU A 427 -26.17 -14.70 -7.40
CA LEU A 427 -25.03 -15.60 -7.27
C LEU A 427 -25.08 -16.27 -5.88
N PRO A 428 -25.92 -17.30 -5.69
CA PRO A 428 -26.12 -17.90 -4.38
C PRO A 428 -24.83 -18.54 -3.87
N ALA A 429 -24.50 -18.27 -2.61
CA ALA A 429 -23.38 -18.91 -1.93
C ALA A 429 -23.70 -20.39 -1.62
N VAL A 430 -22.66 -21.21 -1.56
CA VAL A 430 -22.72 -22.62 -1.15
C VAL A 430 -22.08 -22.74 0.23
N GLU A 431 -22.82 -23.29 1.19
CA GLU A 431 -22.28 -23.61 2.50
C GLU A 431 -21.43 -24.90 2.45
N VAL A 432 -20.52 -25.04 3.40
CA VAL A 432 -19.56 -26.16 3.41
C VAL A 432 -20.24 -27.54 3.52
N ASP A 433 -21.36 -27.65 4.24
CA ASP A 433 -22.18 -28.87 4.31
C ASP A 433 -22.87 -29.18 2.98
N GLU A 434 -23.36 -28.15 2.30
CA GLU A 434 -23.94 -28.31 0.98
C GLU A 434 -22.88 -28.75 -0.03
N LEU A 435 -21.67 -28.17 0.02
CA LEU A 435 -20.56 -28.57 -0.85
C LEU A 435 -20.21 -30.06 -0.67
N GLU A 436 -20.13 -30.54 0.57
CA GLU A 436 -19.85 -31.96 0.85
C GLU A 436 -20.89 -32.89 0.20
N ARG A 437 -22.18 -32.51 0.28
CA ARG A 437 -23.26 -33.25 -0.38
C ARG A 437 -23.14 -33.20 -1.91
N LEU A 438 -22.87 -32.04 -2.49
CA LEU A 438 -22.71 -31.86 -3.94
C LEU A 438 -21.52 -32.67 -4.50
N LEU A 439 -20.43 -32.77 -3.73
CA LEU A 439 -19.28 -33.61 -4.05
C LEU A 439 -19.64 -35.11 -4.01
N ALA A 440 -20.37 -35.55 -2.98
CA ALA A 440 -20.80 -36.94 -2.86
C ALA A 440 -21.78 -37.38 -3.98
N GLU A 441 -22.55 -36.43 -4.51
CA GLU A 441 -23.49 -36.62 -5.63
C GLU A 441 -22.81 -36.46 -7.01
N ASP A 442 -21.52 -36.12 -7.07
CA ASP A 442 -20.78 -35.76 -8.30
C ASP A 442 -21.50 -34.67 -9.13
N ALA A 443 -22.17 -33.74 -8.44
CA ALA A 443 -23.06 -32.75 -9.04
C ALA A 443 -22.34 -31.48 -9.52
N VAL A 444 -21.13 -31.21 -9.02
CA VAL A 444 -20.37 -29.98 -9.26
C VAL A 444 -18.90 -30.25 -9.55
N GLU A 445 -18.27 -29.33 -10.25
CA GLU A 445 -16.81 -29.23 -10.32
C GLU A 445 -16.32 -28.21 -9.29
N VAL A 446 -15.35 -28.59 -8.45
CA VAL A 446 -14.78 -27.69 -7.45
C VAL A 446 -13.51 -27.06 -7.99
N ILE A 447 -13.51 -25.73 -8.08
CA ILE A 447 -12.36 -24.94 -8.49
C ILE A 447 -11.73 -24.29 -7.26
N ASP A 448 -10.56 -24.77 -6.87
CA ASP A 448 -9.74 -24.18 -5.82
C ASP A 448 -8.96 -23.00 -6.40
N VAL A 449 -9.31 -21.80 -5.98
CA VAL A 449 -8.80 -20.54 -6.52
C VAL A 449 -7.63 -19.96 -5.72
N ARG A 450 -7.04 -20.74 -4.81
CA ARG A 450 -5.79 -20.40 -4.11
C ARG A 450 -4.58 -20.53 -5.04
N GLU A 451 -3.47 -19.90 -4.65
CA GLU A 451 -2.19 -20.11 -5.31
C GLU A 451 -1.66 -21.53 -5.03
N LEU A 452 -0.77 -22.01 -5.91
CA LEU A 452 -0.28 -23.38 -5.85
C LEU A 452 0.39 -23.73 -4.51
N HIS A 453 1.13 -22.80 -3.92
CA HIS A 453 1.82 -23.04 -2.65
C HIS A 453 0.86 -23.20 -1.46
N GLU A 454 -0.27 -22.48 -1.44
CA GLU A 454 -1.30 -22.66 -0.40
C GLU A 454 -1.99 -24.02 -0.55
N ARG A 455 -2.03 -24.54 -1.77
CA ARG A 455 -2.64 -25.83 -2.09
C ARG A 455 -1.73 -27.01 -1.71
N ASP A 456 -0.41 -26.84 -1.73
CA ASP A 456 0.57 -27.86 -1.32
C ASP A 456 0.27 -28.39 0.11
N ASP A 457 -0.21 -27.50 0.99
CA ASP A 457 -0.51 -27.80 2.40
C ASP A 457 -1.81 -28.59 2.60
N GLY A 458 -2.70 -28.63 1.60
CA GLY A 458 -3.95 -29.39 1.67
C GLY A 458 -5.05 -28.85 0.75
N PHE A 459 -5.81 -29.75 0.12
CA PHE A 459 -6.92 -29.42 -0.78
C PHE A 459 -8.01 -30.49 -0.81
N ILE A 460 -9.21 -30.13 -1.28
CA ILE A 460 -10.35 -31.05 -1.42
C ILE A 460 -10.06 -32.06 -2.55
N PRO A 461 -10.16 -33.39 -2.29
CA PRO A 461 -9.98 -34.41 -3.32
C PRO A 461 -10.86 -34.18 -4.55
N GLY A 462 -10.29 -34.31 -5.75
CA GLY A 462 -11.01 -34.09 -7.01
C GLY A 462 -11.21 -32.62 -7.40
N SER A 463 -10.85 -31.65 -6.56
CA SER A 463 -10.85 -30.24 -6.95
C SER A 463 -9.75 -29.95 -7.99
N ARG A 464 -10.03 -29.04 -8.92
CA ARG A 464 -9.05 -28.50 -9.87
C ARG A 464 -8.51 -27.17 -9.35
N ASN A 465 -7.21 -26.91 -9.51
CA ASN A 465 -6.62 -25.64 -9.14
C ASN A 465 -6.61 -24.68 -10.32
N ILE A 466 -7.30 -23.56 -10.18
CA ILE A 466 -7.24 -22.43 -11.10
C ILE A 466 -7.16 -21.19 -10.21
N PRO A 467 -5.94 -20.67 -9.90
CA PRO A 467 -5.79 -19.47 -9.08
C PRO A 467 -6.71 -18.35 -9.56
N TYR A 468 -7.34 -17.61 -8.66
CA TYR A 468 -8.42 -16.68 -9.02
C TYR A 468 -8.02 -15.67 -10.11
N ARG A 469 -6.75 -15.28 -10.16
CA ARG A 469 -6.17 -14.40 -11.18
C ARG A 469 -6.19 -14.97 -12.61
N LEU A 470 -6.31 -16.29 -12.76
CA LEU A 470 -6.38 -16.97 -14.07
C LEU A 470 -7.80 -17.32 -14.47
N VAL A 471 -8.80 -17.22 -13.58
CA VAL A 471 -10.14 -17.77 -13.83
C VAL A 471 -10.83 -17.18 -15.06
N ARG A 472 -10.51 -15.92 -15.40
CA ARG A 472 -11.04 -15.28 -16.61
C ARG A 472 -10.59 -15.99 -17.89
N GLU A 473 -9.37 -16.54 -17.92
CA GLU A 473 -8.82 -17.28 -19.07
C GLU A 473 -9.49 -18.65 -19.28
N TYR A 474 -10.04 -19.23 -18.19
CA TYR A 474 -10.69 -20.54 -18.22
C TYR A 474 -12.23 -20.46 -18.38
N GLY A 475 -12.79 -19.26 -18.53
CA GLY A 475 -14.25 -19.06 -18.57
C GLY A 475 -14.93 -19.86 -19.69
N ASP A 476 -14.37 -19.86 -20.90
CA ASP A 476 -14.94 -20.59 -22.04
C ASP A 476 -14.87 -22.11 -21.84
N GLU A 477 -13.77 -22.63 -21.28
CA GLU A 477 -13.61 -24.05 -20.98
C GLU A 477 -14.65 -24.51 -19.94
N LEU A 478 -14.87 -23.71 -18.89
CA LEU A 478 -15.78 -24.04 -17.80
C LEU A 478 -17.25 -23.87 -18.19
N ARG A 479 -17.58 -23.03 -19.18
CA ARG A 479 -18.96 -22.78 -19.62
C ARG A 479 -19.64 -24.03 -20.19
N GLU A 480 -18.86 -24.91 -20.83
CA GLU A 480 -19.37 -26.16 -21.41
C GLU A 480 -19.43 -27.32 -20.39
N GLY A 481 -18.99 -27.08 -19.15
CA GLY A 481 -18.84 -28.08 -18.10
C GLY A 481 -20.04 -28.25 -17.18
N ARG A 482 -19.77 -28.82 -15.99
CA ARG A 482 -20.73 -28.93 -14.88
C ARG A 482 -20.81 -27.60 -14.12
N PRO A 483 -21.86 -27.38 -13.29
CA PRO A 483 -21.87 -26.26 -12.37
C PRO A 483 -20.60 -26.21 -11.52
N VAL A 484 -20.05 -25.02 -11.38
CA VAL A 484 -18.77 -24.76 -10.72
C VAL A 484 -19.01 -24.26 -9.31
N VAL A 485 -18.30 -24.83 -8.33
CA VAL A 485 -18.17 -24.26 -6.99
C VAL A 485 -16.74 -23.78 -6.79
N THR A 486 -16.56 -22.49 -6.56
CA THR A 486 -15.25 -21.92 -6.26
C THR A 486 -14.98 -21.94 -4.76
N ILE A 487 -13.75 -22.26 -4.38
CA ILE A 487 -13.32 -22.27 -2.98
C ILE A 487 -11.94 -21.64 -2.84
N CYS A 488 -11.71 -20.93 -1.74
CA CYS A 488 -10.38 -20.46 -1.36
C CYS A 488 -10.18 -20.64 0.15
N GLU A 489 -9.16 -20.00 0.71
CA GLU A 489 -8.84 -20.11 2.14
C GLU A 489 -10.00 -19.69 3.06
N SER A 490 -10.66 -18.56 2.75
CA SER A 490 -11.64 -17.92 3.64
C SER A 490 -12.94 -17.45 2.96
N GLY A 491 -13.02 -17.55 1.62
CA GLY A 491 -14.18 -17.19 0.80
C GLY A 491 -14.03 -15.92 -0.05
N ALA A 492 -13.15 -14.99 0.32
CA ALA A 492 -13.03 -13.70 -0.38
C ALA A 492 -12.64 -13.84 -1.87
N ARG A 493 -11.59 -14.62 -2.17
CA ARG A 493 -11.16 -14.88 -3.56
C ARG A 493 -12.16 -15.75 -4.34
N ALA A 494 -12.89 -16.63 -3.64
CA ALA A 494 -13.91 -17.47 -4.26
C ALA A 494 -15.08 -16.62 -4.77
N ALA A 495 -15.55 -15.65 -3.97
CA ALA A 495 -16.60 -14.72 -4.39
C ALA A 495 -16.22 -13.95 -5.67
N VAL A 496 -15.01 -13.39 -5.72
CA VAL A 496 -14.50 -12.70 -6.92
C VAL A 496 -14.48 -13.65 -8.12
N ALA A 497 -13.85 -14.83 -7.96
CA ALA A 497 -13.76 -15.82 -9.04
C ALA A 497 -15.12 -16.26 -9.57
N ALA A 498 -16.08 -16.56 -8.69
CA ALA A 498 -17.42 -16.93 -9.09
C ALA A 498 -18.13 -15.80 -9.84
N SER A 499 -17.94 -14.53 -9.45
CA SER A 499 -18.51 -13.40 -10.19
C SER A 499 -17.92 -13.24 -11.59
N VAL A 500 -16.61 -13.48 -11.75
CA VAL A 500 -15.94 -13.44 -13.07
C VAL A 500 -16.45 -14.56 -13.97
N LEU A 501 -16.59 -15.77 -13.43
CA LEU A 501 -17.12 -16.92 -14.17
C LEU A 501 -18.61 -16.74 -14.51
N ALA A 502 -19.42 -16.23 -13.58
CA ALA A 502 -20.82 -15.93 -13.83
C ALA A 502 -21.00 -14.81 -14.88
N ALA A 503 -20.17 -13.77 -14.86
CA ALA A 503 -20.16 -12.73 -15.88
C ALA A 503 -19.81 -13.26 -17.28
N SER A 504 -19.06 -14.36 -17.36
CA SER A 504 -18.81 -15.08 -18.61
C SER A 504 -19.84 -16.18 -18.90
N GLY A 505 -20.93 -16.30 -18.14
CA GLY A 505 -22.03 -17.22 -18.40
C GLY A 505 -21.81 -18.66 -17.88
N VAL A 506 -20.83 -18.89 -17.01
CA VAL A 506 -20.66 -20.15 -16.28
C VAL A 506 -21.65 -20.20 -15.11
N ASP A 507 -22.32 -21.33 -14.87
CA ASP A 507 -23.09 -21.56 -13.62
C ASP A 507 -22.10 -21.77 -12.48
N ALA A 508 -21.63 -20.65 -11.90
CA ALA A 508 -20.63 -20.63 -10.85
C ALA A 508 -21.25 -20.18 -9.53
N ARG A 509 -20.80 -20.77 -8.42
CA ARG A 509 -21.20 -20.39 -7.06
C ARG A 509 -19.98 -20.33 -6.14
N PRO A 510 -19.91 -19.36 -5.20
CA PRO A 510 -18.81 -19.31 -4.27
C PRO A 510 -19.12 -20.03 -2.95
N VAL A 511 -18.11 -20.68 -2.37
CA VAL A 511 -18.08 -20.91 -0.91
C VAL A 511 -17.70 -19.60 -0.26
N LEU A 512 -18.70 -18.84 0.21
CA LEU A 512 -18.50 -17.48 0.72
C LEU A 512 -17.96 -17.46 2.15
N HIS A 513 -18.37 -18.43 2.98
CA HIS A 513 -18.09 -18.42 4.41
C HIS A 513 -17.05 -19.49 4.79
N GLY A 514 -15.89 -19.05 5.27
CA GLY A 514 -14.90 -19.88 5.93
C GLY A 514 -14.02 -20.74 5.03
N GLY A 515 -14.43 -21.01 3.77
CA GLY A 515 -13.59 -21.67 2.77
C GLY A 515 -12.94 -22.99 3.24
N MET A 516 -11.67 -23.19 2.89
CA MET A 516 -10.89 -24.36 3.31
C MET A 516 -10.77 -24.49 4.83
N ARG A 517 -10.68 -23.38 5.58
CA ARG A 517 -10.62 -23.43 7.06
C ARG A 517 -11.87 -24.06 7.66
N ALA A 518 -13.04 -23.69 7.14
CA ALA A 518 -14.31 -24.25 7.60
C ALA A 518 -14.49 -25.72 7.16
N TRP A 519 -13.99 -26.07 5.97
CA TRP A 519 -13.93 -27.46 5.51
C TRP A 519 -13.10 -28.33 6.45
N GLU A 520 -11.87 -27.91 6.77
CA GLU A 520 -10.96 -28.64 7.66
C GLU A 520 -11.44 -28.70 9.10
N ALA A 521 -11.95 -27.58 9.65
CA ALA A 521 -12.46 -27.53 11.02
C ALA A 521 -13.63 -28.51 11.25
N ARG A 522 -14.33 -28.90 10.19
CA ARG A 522 -15.41 -29.88 10.21
C ARG A 522 -14.96 -31.33 9.97
N GLY A 523 -13.66 -31.56 9.75
CA GLY A 523 -13.12 -32.87 9.42
C GLY A 523 -13.35 -33.28 7.97
N GLY A 524 -13.58 -32.31 7.08
CA GLY A 524 -13.68 -32.55 5.64
C GLY A 524 -12.42 -33.21 5.10
N SER A 525 -12.58 -34.11 4.13
CA SER A 525 -11.44 -34.83 3.55
C SER A 525 -10.51 -33.88 2.80
N THR A 526 -9.21 -33.96 3.09
CA THR A 526 -8.17 -33.24 2.35
C THR A 526 -7.07 -34.19 1.90
N VAL A 527 -6.44 -33.85 0.78
CA VAL A 527 -5.21 -34.46 0.28
C VAL A 527 -4.16 -33.36 0.18
N GLY A 528 -2.90 -33.68 0.46
CA GLY A 528 -1.80 -32.72 0.39
C GLY A 528 -0.60 -33.33 -0.32
N PHE A 529 0.28 -32.49 -0.84
CA PHE A 529 1.52 -32.94 -1.44
C PHE A 529 2.55 -33.17 -0.33
N ARG A 530 2.82 -34.44 0.00
CA ARG A 530 4.03 -34.75 0.79
C ARG A 530 5.25 -34.65 -0.12
N ARG A 531 6.06 -33.60 0.06
CA ARG A 531 7.39 -33.53 -0.54
C ARG A 531 8.22 -34.66 0.07
N CYS A 532 8.75 -35.55 -0.77
CA CYS A 532 9.73 -36.55 -0.32
C CYS A 532 10.99 -35.80 0.17
N GLY A 533 11.27 -35.83 1.49
CA GLY A 533 12.55 -35.34 2.03
C GLY A 533 12.51 -34.51 3.31
N THR A 534 11.34 -34.23 3.90
CA THR A 534 11.24 -33.67 5.27
C THR A 534 11.08 -34.76 6.31
#